data_AF-A0A9D2CVA5-F1
#
_entry.id   AF-A0A9D2CVA5-F1
#
_cell.length_a   1.000
_cell.length_b   1.000
_cell.length_c   1.000
_cell.angle_alpha   90.00
_cell.angle_beta   90.00
_cell.angle_gamma   90.00
#
_symmetry.space_group_name_H-M   'P 1'
#
loop_
_entity.id
_entity.type
_entity.pdbx_description
1 polymer ?
#
loop_
_entity_poly.entity_id
_entity_poly.type
_entity_poly.pdbx_seq_one_letter_code
_entity_poly.pdbx_strand_id
1 'polypeptide(L)'
;MQKQPAEINYFFKDGYKEFGKTFAATFRRCGSVIADSWEAVCDYFGDLWENAINVITFNGAFVSFFKAIGYAFMFGLSLGRLIISAILTPVICFTLSVIQAVALFLVMGVFYLLYSVVAFADWLYRCIKRISTSCPNCQEKYALPTYVCQCGAKHTQLVPSRYGVFKRTCQCGRKLKTTFFNGRHRQPGSWICPKCGYELGSPLQVDIPIPVVGGPSSGKTCFVNMAIAQLEKHSEERYGLEFEYKPNDALGDDYEANKRNMQNGQLPLKTDDTRLKYYQFYLAPKGVKVRNLISLCDVAGEAYDSNDEIGKQVGYKYANAFLMIVDPLSVREYREEIADTVDLSPYKASIRDMDEVLNTLIVTLENMNCLNAKTMIKTDVAVVFAKGDIPGLEEKIGPSAVRRYMQQHNIHSKYDAANGVCEEFLRGYAEDNFLNSLKSKFRSVQFFTSSALGHVQNGEGFTGEGVEEPVLWLIDKVSPSIDLRSLWGKKN
;
A
#
# COMPACT_ATOMS: atom_id res chain seq x y z
N MET A 1 -4.70 7.66 -19.68
CA MET A 1 -4.76 8.39 -18.38
C MET A 1 -6.02 9.24 -18.34
N GLN A 2 -6.91 9.04 -17.36
CA GLN A 2 -8.08 9.90 -17.17
C GLN A 2 -7.66 11.35 -16.91
N LYS A 3 -8.40 12.30 -17.50
CA LYS A 3 -8.17 13.73 -17.27
C LYS A 3 -8.47 14.05 -15.80
N GLN A 4 -7.50 14.66 -15.17
CA GLN A 4 -7.50 14.97 -13.75
C GLN A 4 -7.91 16.45 -13.55
N PRO A 5 -8.69 16.81 -12.51
CA PRO A 5 -9.07 18.20 -12.22
C PRO A 5 -7.88 18.97 -11.63
N ALA A 6 -6.88 19.26 -12.46
CA ALA A 6 -5.68 19.99 -12.07
C ALA A 6 -4.95 20.64 -13.24
N GLU A 7 -4.16 21.63 -12.88
CA GLU A 7 -3.28 22.34 -13.79
C GLU A 7 -2.09 21.48 -14.17
N ILE A 8 -1.73 21.52 -15.45
CA ILE A 8 -0.52 20.86 -15.95
C ILE A 8 0.65 21.75 -15.54
N ASN A 9 1.70 21.14 -14.99
CA ASN A 9 2.88 21.88 -14.57
C ASN A 9 3.54 22.58 -15.79
N TYR A 10 4.05 23.79 -15.58
CA TYR A 10 4.71 24.63 -16.58
C TYR A 10 5.67 23.86 -17.48
N PHE A 11 6.56 23.03 -16.90
CA PHE A 11 7.56 22.26 -17.64
C PHE A 11 6.97 21.17 -18.55
N PHE A 12 5.69 20.81 -18.39
CA PHE A 12 5.03 19.82 -19.25
C PHE A 12 4.15 20.45 -20.35
N LYS A 13 3.99 21.78 -20.37
CA LYS A 13 3.10 22.44 -21.33
C LYS A 13 3.56 23.85 -21.70
N ASP A 14 3.54 24.77 -20.75
CA ASP A 14 3.67 26.19 -21.04
C ASP A 14 5.11 26.57 -21.40
N GLY A 15 6.12 25.90 -20.83
CA GLY A 15 7.52 26.10 -21.21
C GLY A 15 7.80 25.82 -22.69
N TYR A 16 7.26 24.73 -23.25
CA TYR A 16 7.40 24.43 -24.68
C TYR A 16 6.64 25.45 -25.56
N LYS A 17 5.48 25.92 -25.11
CA LYS A 17 4.68 26.91 -25.85
C LYS A 17 5.38 28.28 -25.90
N GLU A 18 5.94 28.72 -24.78
CA GLU A 18 6.68 29.99 -24.70
C GLU A 18 7.97 29.94 -25.51
N PHE A 19 8.66 28.80 -25.51
CA PHE A 19 9.80 28.59 -26.40
C PHE A 19 9.39 28.73 -27.88
N GLY A 20 8.33 28.03 -28.31
CA GLY A 20 7.85 28.12 -29.69
C GLY A 20 7.43 29.54 -30.09
N LYS A 21 6.78 30.29 -29.19
CA LYS A 21 6.42 31.69 -29.41
C LYS A 21 7.64 32.60 -29.53
N THR A 22 8.61 32.46 -28.63
CA THR A 22 9.85 33.26 -28.64
C THR A 22 10.65 32.98 -29.90
N PHE A 23 10.81 31.71 -30.27
CA PHE A 23 11.48 31.31 -31.51
C PHE A 23 10.81 31.94 -32.73
N ALA A 24 9.48 31.80 -32.88
CA ALA A 24 8.75 32.39 -33.99
C ALA A 24 8.86 33.93 -34.03
N ALA A 25 8.84 34.60 -32.87
CA ALA A 25 8.98 36.05 -32.78
C ALA A 25 10.38 36.53 -33.21
N THR A 26 11.44 35.82 -32.82
CA THR A 26 12.82 36.14 -33.20
C THR A 26 13.01 36.05 -34.72
N PHE A 27 12.51 34.99 -35.36
CA PHE A 27 12.62 34.83 -36.81
C PHE A 27 11.75 35.82 -37.59
N ARG A 28 10.57 36.20 -37.08
CA ARG A 28 9.77 37.27 -37.67
C ARG A 28 10.49 38.62 -37.64
N ARG A 29 11.13 38.96 -36.52
CA ARG A 29 11.95 40.19 -36.42
C ARG A 29 13.17 40.16 -37.32
N CYS A 30 13.81 39.00 -37.47
CA CYS A 30 14.89 38.84 -38.44
C CYS A 30 14.39 39.13 -39.87
N GLY A 31 13.23 38.58 -40.24
CA GLY A 31 12.61 38.83 -41.52
C GLY A 31 12.25 40.31 -41.75
N SER A 32 11.70 40.99 -40.74
CA SER A 32 11.37 42.42 -40.85
C SER A 32 12.62 43.29 -41.04
N VAL A 33 13.71 43.04 -40.30
CA VAL A 33 14.96 43.80 -40.46
C VAL A 33 15.55 43.67 -41.88
N ILE A 34 15.42 42.49 -42.48
CA ILE A 34 15.87 42.25 -43.87
C ILE A 34 14.93 42.96 -44.84
N ALA A 35 13.61 42.88 -44.63
CA ALA A 35 12.62 43.57 -45.45
C ALA A 35 12.80 45.11 -45.40
N ASP A 36 12.96 45.70 -44.22
CA ASP A 36 13.22 47.14 -44.06
C ASP A 36 14.53 47.56 -44.76
N SER A 37 15.54 46.69 -44.75
CA SER A 37 16.80 46.95 -45.44
C SER A 37 16.64 46.87 -46.97
N TRP A 38 15.77 45.98 -47.46
CA TRP A 38 15.44 45.83 -48.87
C TRP A 38 14.61 47.00 -49.39
N GLU A 39 13.60 47.44 -48.64
CA GLU A 39 12.78 48.63 -48.97
C GLU A 39 13.66 49.86 -49.12
N ALA A 40 14.60 50.09 -48.18
CA ALA A 40 15.56 51.19 -48.30
C ALA A 40 16.43 51.11 -49.58
N VAL A 41 16.81 49.90 -50.02
CA VAL A 41 17.56 49.72 -51.28
C VAL A 41 16.68 50.10 -52.49
N CYS A 42 15.43 49.65 -52.51
CA CYS A 42 14.47 49.97 -53.57
C CYS A 42 14.18 51.48 -53.65
N ASP A 43 13.97 52.13 -52.51
CA ASP A 43 13.67 53.57 -52.45
C ASP A 43 14.84 54.41 -52.99
N TYR A 44 16.06 54.19 -52.47
CA TYR A 44 17.24 54.93 -52.92
C TYR A 44 17.63 54.61 -54.37
N PHE A 45 17.32 53.41 -54.88
CA PHE A 45 17.50 53.07 -56.29
C PHE A 45 16.50 53.81 -57.19
N GLY A 46 15.23 53.87 -56.79
CA GLY A 46 14.19 54.62 -57.51
C GLY A 46 14.55 56.11 -57.61
N ASP A 47 14.91 56.71 -56.48
CA ASP A 47 15.34 58.12 -56.41
C ASP A 47 16.60 58.37 -57.26
N LEU A 48 17.58 57.47 -57.23
CA LEU A 48 18.78 57.56 -58.06
C LEU A 48 18.44 57.51 -59.55
N TRP A 49 17.59 56.56 -59.96
CA TRP A 49 17.18 56.35 -61.34
C TRP A 49 16.43 57.55 -61.91
N GLU A 50 15.46 58.08 -61.16
CA GLU A 50 14.68 59.25 -61.58
C GLU A 50 15.58 60.49 -61.75
N ASN A 51 16.48 60.75 -60.79
CA ASN A 51 17.40 61.89 -60.88
C ASN A 51 18.46 61.71 -61.98
N ALA A 52 18.89 60.47 -62.27
CA ALA A 52 19.78 60.18 -63.39
C ALA A 52 19.11 60.45 -64.75
N ILE A 53 17.84 60.09 -64.92
CA ILE A 53 17.06 60.41 -66.12
C ILE A 53 16.90 61.93 -66.29
N ASN A 54 16.65 62.66 -65.20
CA ASN A 54 16.52 64.13 -65.24
C ASN A 54 17.82 64.83 -65.67
N VAL A 55 18.99 64.27 -65.33
CA VAL A 55 20.29 64.74 -65.83
C VAL A 55 20.43 64.50 -67.33
N ILE A 56 20.07 63.30 -67.82
CA ILE A 56 20.17 62.93 -69.25
C ILE A 56 19.23 63.77 -70.13
N THR A 57 18.05 64.12 -69.62
CA THR A 57 17.02 64.89 -70.33
C THR A 57 17.18 66.42 -70.20
N PHE A 58 18.28 66.89 -69.59
CA PHE A 58 18.60 68.32 -69.36
C PHE A 58 17.57 69.11 -68.54
N ASN A 59 16.70 68.45 -67.77
CA ASN A 59 15.69 69.11 -66.95
C ASN A 59 16.26 69.40 -65.54
N GLY A 60 16.59 70.67 -65.25
CA GLY A 60 17.20 71.06 -63.97
C GLY A 60 18.57 70.41 -63.70
N ALA A 61 19.32 70.11 -64.77
CA ALA A 61 20.46 69.19 -64.79
C ALA A 61 21.50 69.39 -63.67
N PHE A 62 21.81 70.64 -63.30
CA PHE A 62 22.80 70.92 -62.26
C PHE A 62 22.37 70.46 -60.87
N VAL A 63 21.11 70.71 -60.47
CA VAL A 63 20.58 70.29 -59.16
C VAL A 63 20.35 68.78 -59.13
N SER A 64 19.84 68.21 -60.22
CA SER A 64 19.60 66.78 -60.37
C SER A 64 20.92 65.98 -60.34
N PHE A 65 22.02 66.54 -60.82
CA PHE A 65 23.35 65.92 -60.77
C PHE A 65 23.86 65.74 -59.33
N PHE A 66 23.81 66.79 -58.50
CA PHE A 66 24.23 66.67 -57.09
C PHE A 66 23.32 65.73 -56.30
N LYS A 67 22.01 65.73 -56.57
CA LYS A 67 21.07 64.77 -55.98
C LYS A 67 21.38 63.33 -56.37
N ALA A 68 21.65 63.06 -57.65
CA ALA A 68 22.02 61.72 -58.12
C ALA A 68 23.29 61.19 -57.43
N ILE A 69 24.31 62.04 -57.22
CA ILE A 69 25.52 61.66 -56.46
C ILE A 69 25.16 61.30 -55.01
N GLY A 70 24.33 62.11 -54.35
CA GLY A 70 23.87 61.85 -52.99
C GLY A 70 23.09 60.54 -52.87
N TYR A 71 22.16 60.28 -53.80
CA TYR A 71 21.38 59.04 -53.84
C TYR A 71 22.24 57.82 -54.20
N ALA A 72 23.24 57.96 -55.07
CA ALA A 72 24.19 56.89 -55.36
C ALA A 72 25.01 56.48 -54.13
N PHE A 73 25.43 57.46 -53.33
CA PHE A 73 26.10 57.21 -52.05
C PHE A 73 25.18 56.51 -51.04
N MET A 74 23.93 57.00 -50.89
CA MET A 74 22.94 56.40 -49.99
C MET A 74 22.53 54.98 -50.42
N PHE A 75 22.41 54.73 -51.73
CA PHE A 75 22.19 53.40 -52.30
C PHE A 75 23.36 52.45 -51.99
N GLY A 76 24.60 52.92 -52.09
CA GLY A 76 25.77 52.13 -51.69
C GLY A 76 25.74 51.75 -50.20
N LEU A 77 25.35 52.69 -49.33
CA LEU A 77 25.19 52.43 -47.89
C LEU A 77 24.02 51.47 -47.58
N SER A 78 22.88 51.61 -48.26
CA SER A 78 21.73 50.73 -48.07
C SER A 78 22.00 49.31 -48.57
N LEU A 79 22.73 49.16 -49.67
CA LEU A 79 23.20 47.86 -50.17
C LEU A 79 24.17 47.20 -49.19
N GLY A 80 25.12 47.97 -48.64
CA GLY A 80 26.00 47.50 -47.58
C GLY A 80 25.24 47.05 -46.34
N ARG A 81 24.24 47.83 -45.89
CA ARG A 81 23.36 47.48 -44.78
C ARG A 81 22.57 46.21 -45.05
N LEU A 82 22.02 46.03 -46.26
CA LEU A 82 21.28 44.84 -46.67
C LEU A 82 22.17 43.59 -46.65
N ILE A 83 23.38 43.66 -47.18
CA ILE A 83 24.31 42.52 -47.18
C ILE A 83 24.66 42.13 -45.73
N ILE A 84 24.95 43.12 -44.89
CA ILE A 84 25.24 42.89 -43.47
C ILE A 84 24.01 42.30 -42.76
N SER A 85 22.81 42.86 -42.96
CA SER A 85 21.61 42.37 -42.29
C SER A 85 21.15 41.01 -42.80
N ALA A 86 21.31 40.71 -44.10
CA ALA A 86 20.95 39.43 -44.69
C ALA A 86 21.87 38.27 -44.26
N ILE A 87 23.11 38.57 -43.85
CA ILE A 87 24.09 37.54 -43.43
C ILE A 87 24.22 37.52 -41.91
N LEU A 88 24.58 38.66 -41.30
CA LEU A 88 24.91 38.73 -39.88
C LEU A 88 23.69 38.54 -38.99
N THR A 89 22.53 39.11 -39.36
CA THR A 89 21.32 39.00 -38.52
C THR A 89 20.80 37.57 -38.43
N PRO A 90 20.66 36.78 -39.53
CA PRO A 90 20.28 35.38 -39.43
C PRO A 90 21.28 34.54 -38.63
N VAL A 91 22.58 34.76 -38.80
CA VAL A 91 23.63 34.04 -38.05
C VAL A 91 23.51 34.32 -36.55
N ILE A 92 23.34 35.58 -36.14
CA ILE A 92 23.15 35.95 -34.73
C ILE A 92 21.82 35.37 -34.21
N CYS A 93 20.73 35.48 -34.95
CA CYS A 93 19.44 34.92 -34.54
C CYS A 93 19.49 33.40 -34.37
N PHE A 94 20.16 32.71 -35.29
CA PHE A 94 20.33 31.25 -35.23
C PHE A 94 21.19 30.84 -34.03
N THR A 95 22.36 31.45 -33.85
CA THR A 95 23.27 31.14 -32.73
C THR A 95 22.60 31.36 -31.37
N LEU A 96 21.91 32.48 -31.17
CA LEU A 96 21.16 32.74 -29.94
C LEU A 96 20.00 31.76 -29.74
N SER A 97 19.29 31.39 -30.81
CA SER A 97 18.22 30.39 -30.74
C SER A 97 18.74 29.01 -30.35
N VAL A 98 19.90 28.60 -30.88
CA VAL A 98 20.58 27.35 -30.50
C VAL A 98 21.00 27.38 -29.03
N ILE A 99 21.62 28.47 -28.56
CA ILE A 99 22.00 28.64 -27.15
C ILE A 99 20.77 28.53 -26.24
N GLN A 100 19.67 29.20 -26.59
CA GLN A 100 18.42 29.13 -25.83
C GLN A 100 17.82 27.71 -25.83
N ALA A 101 17.85 27.03 -26.98
CA ALA A 101 17.36 25.66 -27.09
C ALA A 101 18.18 24.69 -26.22
N VAL A 102 19.51 24.81 -26.23
CA VAL A 102 20.41 24.00 -25.38
C VAL A 102 20.17 24.29 -23.91
N ALA A 103 20.09 25.57 -23.52
CA ALA A 103 19.81 25.95 -22.13
C ALA A 103 18.47 25.39 -21.63
N LEU A 104 17.42 25.50 -22.45
CA LEU A 104 16.11 24.93 -22.13
C LEU A 104 16.17 23.41 -22.04
N PHE A 105 16.83 22.73 -22.99
CA PHE A 105 17.01 21.28 -22.95
C PHE A 105 17.70 20.81 -21.67
N LEU A 106 18.75 21.51 -21.21
CA LEU A 106 19.43 21.21 -19.96
C LEU A 106 18.52 21.39 -18.75
N VAL A 107 17.80 22.51 -18.65
CA VAL A 107 16.86 22.78 -17.54
C VAL A 107 15.75 21.73 -17.52
N MET A 108 15.17 21.40 -18.67
CA MET A 108 14.15 20.37 -18.78
C MET A 108 14.70 18.99 -18.45
N GLY A 109 15.91 18.66 -18.90
CA GLY A 109 16.60 17.41 -18.58
C GLY A 109 16.78 17.22 -17.08
N VAL A 110 17.26 18.24 -16.37
CA VAL A 110 17.38 18.23 -14.90
C VAL A 110 16.01 18.03 -14.24
N PHE A 111 14.98 18.72 -14.73
CA PHE A 111 13.63 18.57 -14.20
C PHE A 111 13.04 17.17 -14.42
N TYR A 112 13.20 16.59 -15.62
CA TYR A 112 12.75 15.23 -15.91
C TYR A 112 13.53 14.18 -15.12
N LEU A 113 14.83 14.39 -14.92
CA LEU A 113 15.65 13.53 -14.07
C LEU A 113 15.13 13.55 -12.62
N LEU A 114 14.92 14.74 -12.05
CA LEU A 114 14.37 14.90 -10.70
C LEU A 114 12.98 14.28 -10.57
N TYR A 115 12.11 14.49 -11.58
CA TYR A 115 10.81 13.84 -11.65
C TYR A 115 10.94 12.31 -11.60
N SER A 116 11.85 11.74 -12.39
CA SER A 116 12.04 10.30 -12.52
C SER A 116 12.55 9.70 -11.21
N VAL A 117 13.53 10.34 -10.56
CA VAL A 117 14.06 9.94 -9.26
C VAL A 117 12.95 9.97 -8.18
N VAL A 118 12.17 11.05 -8.11
CA VAL A 118 11.11 11.19 -7.11
C VAL A 118 9.96 10.20 -7.35
N ALA A 119 9.55 10.01 -8.62
CA ALA A 119 8.52 9.06 -8.98
C ALA A 119 8.95 7.62 -8.68
N PHE A 120 10.21 7.28 -8.98
CA PHE A 120 10.80 5.98 -8.66
C PHE A 120 10.89 5.78 -7.14
N ALA A 121 11.32 6.78 -6.38
CA ALA A 121 11.36 6.70 -4.92
C ALA A 121 9.97 6.50 -4.29
N ASP A 122 8.93 7.21 -4.75
CA ASP A 122 7.54 7.02 -4.26
C ASP A 122 7.01 5.63 -4.63
N TRP A 123 7.31 5.15 -5.84
CA TRP A 123 6.94 3.80 -6.29
C TRP A 123 7.65 2.72 -5.47
N LEU A 124 8.97 2.83 -5.30
CA LEU A 124 9.77 1.88 -4.54
C LEU A 124 9.32 1.84 -3.08
N TYR A 125 9.07 3.00 -2.47
CA TYR A 125 8.55 3.09 -1.10
C TYR A 125 7.22 2.35 -0.95
N ARG A 126 6.29 2.53 -1.89
CA ARG A 126 4.98 1.83 -1.91
C ARG A 126 5.13 0.33 -2.06
N CYS A 127 6.03 -0.11 -2.93
CA CYS A 127 6.30 -1.53 -3.15
C CYS A 127 6.92 -2.18 -1.91
N ILE A 128 7.92 -1.54 -1.29
CA ILE A 128 8.60 -2.05 -0.09
C ILE A 128 7.64 -2.11 1.10
N LYS A 129 6.86 -1.03 1.34
CA LYS A 129 5.94 -0.95 2.48
C LYS A 129 4.60 -1.65 2.22
N ARG A 130 4.40 -2.26 1.05
CA ARG A 130 3.17 -2.99 0.66
C ARG A 130 1.90 -2.24 1.05
N ILE A 131 1.87 -0.93 0.77
CA ILE A 131 0.76 -0.08 1.20
C ILE A 131 -0.49 -0.47 0.38
N SER A 132 -1.40 -1.16 1.05
CA SER A 132 -2.72 -1.51 0.56
C SER A 132 -3.73 -1.30 1.67
N THR A 133 -4.77 -0.54 1.35
CA THR A 133 -5.91 -0.31 2.24
C THR A 133 -7.12 -1.00 1.63
N SER A 134 -7.97 -1.52 2.50
CA SER A 134 -9.19 -2.28 2.21
C SER A 134 -10.35 -1.37 2.56
N CYS A 135 -11.40 -1.38 1.73
CA CYS A 135 -12.58 -0.60 2.03
C CYS A 135 -13.41 -1.31 3.12
N PRO A 136 -13.85 -0.64 4.19
CA PRO A 136 -14.73 -1.27 5.18
C PRO A 136 -16.11 -1.63 4.60
N ASN A 137 -16.58 -0.90 3.57
CA ASN A 137 -17.88 -1.14 2.94
C ASN A 137 -17.84 -2.24 1.87
N CYS A 138 -16.93 -2.15 0.88
CA CYS A 138 -16.89 -3.12 -0.23
C CYS A 138 -15.77 -4.16 -0.13
N GLN A 139 -14.94 -4.10 0.91
CA GLN A 139 -13.84 -5.05 1.20
C GLN A 139 -12.76 -5.20 0.11
N GLU A 140 -12.83 -4.44 -1.00
CA GLU A 140 -11.78 -4.46 -2.01
C GLU A 140 -10.50 -3.75 -1.52
N LYS A 141 -9.35 -4.36 -1.81
CA LYS A 141 -8.03 -3.76 -1.61
C LYS A 141 -7.69 -2.77 -2.74
N TYR A 142 -7.14 -1.63 -2.37
CA TYR A 142 -6.61 -0.62 -3.27
C TYR A 142 -5.34 0.01 -2.71
N ALA A 143 -4.45 0.45 -3.59
CA ALA A 143 -3.15 1.01 -3.17
C ALA A 143 -3.22 2.49 -2.78
N LEU A 144 -4.15 3.26 -3.37
CA LEU A 144 -4.34 4.69 -3.10
C LEU A 144 -5.83 5.03 -3.16
N PRO A 145 -6.36 5.75 -2.14
CA PRO A 145 -7.72 6.25 -2.20
C PRO A 145 -7.85 7.37 -3.24
N THR A 146 -9.09 7.72 -3.57
CA THR A 146 -9.37 8.95 -4.31
C THR A 146 -9.43 10.11 -3.32
N TYR A 147 -8.63 11.15 -3.56
CA TYR A 147 -8.55 12.30 -2.69
C TYR A 147 -9.59 13.34 -3.10
N VAL A 148 -10.46 13.75 -2.20
CA VAL A 148 -11.42 14.82 -2.44
C VAL A 148 -10.82 16.13 -1.94
N CYS A 149 -10.64 17.07 -2.86
CA CYS A 149 -10.25 18.44 -2.50
C CYS A 149 -11.41 19.10 -1.73
N GLN A 150 -11.14 20.09 -0.88
CA GLN A 150 -12.19 20.85 -0.19
C GLN A 150 -13.19 21.53 -1.13
N CYS A 151 -12.84 21.74 -2.40
CA CYS A 151 -13.78 22.23 -3.41
C CYS A 151 -14.66 21.12 -4.04
N GLY A 152 -14.59 19.88 -3.53
CA GLY A 152 -15.32 18.71 -4.04
C GLY A 152 -14.66 17.99 -5.22
N ALA A 153 -13.57 18.51 -5.79
CA ALA A 153 -12.89 17.88 -6.91
C ALA A 153 -12.25 16.53 -6.52
N LYS A 154 -12.46 15.49 -7.34
CA LYS A 154 -11.94 14.14 -7.11
C LYS A 154 -10.59 13.94 -7.81
N HIS A 155 -9.56 13.65 -7.04
CA HIS A 155 -8.19 13.42 -7.52
C HIS A 155 -7.86 11.93 -7.40
N THR A 156 -8.00 11.19 -8.51
CA THR A 156 -7.55 9.79 -8.57
C THR A 156 -6.05 9.74 -8.82
N GLN A 157 -5.38 8.71 -8.28
CA GLN A 157 -3.93 8.50 -8.44
C GLN A 157 -3.11 9.76 -8.15
N LEU A 158 -3.19 10.27 -6.92
CA LEU A 158 -2.44 11.45 -6.50
C LEU A 158 -0.94 11.13 -6.31
N VAL A 159 -0.26 10.80 -7.41
CA VAL A 159 1.17 10.45 -7.50
C VAL A 159 1.94 11.52 -8.27
N PRO A 160 3.29 11.56 -8.18
CA PRO A 160 4.11 12.40 -9.06
C PRO A 160 3.72 12.17 -10.53
N SER A 161 3.35 13.23 -11.23
CA SER A 161 2.90 13.16 -12.62
C SER A 161 3.06 14.51 -13.32
N ARG A 162 2.59 14.61 -14.57
CA ARG A 162 2.54 15.88 -15.34
C ARG A 162 1.81 17.03 -14.63
N TYR A 163 0.98 16.71 -13.64
CA TYR A 163 0.24 17.68 -12.83
C TYR A 163 1.05 18.22 -11.64
N GLY A 164 2.26 17.69 -11.41
CA GLY A 164 3.17 18.13 -10.35
C GLY A 164 4.00 16.99 -9.75
N VAL A 165 5.27 17.28 -9.42
CA VAL A 165 6.21 16.32 -8.83
C VAL A 165 5.99 16.15 -7.33
N PHE A 166 6.07 17.24 -6.56
CA PHE A 166 5.88 17.24 -5.09
C PHE A 166 4.48 17.70 -4.65
N LYS A 167 3.88 18.59 -5.44
CA LYS A 167 2.56 19.18 -5.23
C LYS A 167 1.88 19.35 -6.58
N ARG A 168 0.58 19.09 -6.62
CA ARG A 168 -0.33 19.26 -7.75
C ARG A 168 -1.32 20.38 -7.42
N THR A 169 -1.53 21.32 -8.35
CA THR A 169 -2.48 22.42 -8.16
C THR A 169 -3.85 21.98 -8.68
N CYS A 170 -4.85 21.95 -7.80
CA CYS A 170 -6.24 21.75 -8.18
C CYS A 170 -6.75 22.96 -8.98
N GLN A 171 -7.80 22.79 -9.77
CA GLN A 171 -8.45 23.89 -10.51
C GLN A 171 -8.96 25.02 -9.62
N CYS A 172 -9.20 24.74 -8.32
CA CYS A 172 -9.54 25.77 -7.34
C CYS A 172 -8.31 26.54 -6.79
N GLY A 173 -7.11 26.32 -7.32
CA GLY A 173 -5.85 26.94 -6.88
C GLY A 173 -5.17 26.25 -5.68
N ARG A 174 -5.82 25.28 -5.04
CA ARG A 174 -5.26 24.59 -3.87
C ARG A 174 -4.16 23.59 -4.25
N LYS A 175 -3.07 23.57 -3.48
CA LYS A 175 -1.92 22.67 -3.70
C LYS A 175 -2.05 21.37 -2.89
N LEU A 176 -2.17 20.25 -3.58
CA LEU A 176 -2.24 18.90 -3.03
C LEU A 176 -0.88 18.20 -3.14
N LYS A 177 -0.32 17.75 -2.03
CA LYS A 177 0.92 16.95 -1.94
C LYS A 177 0.80 15.61 -2.69
N THR A 178 1.73 15.31 -3.59
CA THR A 178 1.70 14.13 -4.47
C THR A 178 2.55 12.96 -4.00
N THR A 179 3.48 13.16 -3.05
CA THR A 179 4.39 12.09 -2.57
C THR A 179 4.11 11.70 -1.11
N PHE A 180 4.42 10.45 -0.76
CA PHE A 180 4.27 9.95 0.62
C PHE A 180 5.12 10.74 1.62
N PHE A 181 6.40 10.97 1.30
CA PHE A 181 7.34 11.65 2.20
C PHE A 181 7.00 13.14 2.42
N ASN A 182 6.36 13.80 1.45
CA ASN A 182 5.86 15.17 1.59
C ASN A 182 4.54 15.25 2.39
N GLY A 183 4.03 14.10 2.86
CA GLY A 183 2.84 14.04 3.71
C GLY A 183 1.52 13.94 2.94
N ARG A 184 1.48 13.26 1.78
CA ARG A 184 0.24 12.95 1.06
C ARG A 184 -0.84 12.31 1.96
N HIS A 185 -0.42 11.48 2.91
CA HIS A 185 -1.30 10.80 3.88
C HIS A 185 -1.95 11.76 4.90
N ARG A 186 -1.41 12.97 5.10
CA ARG A 186 -1.94 13.99 6.05
C ARG A 186 -2.71 15.09 5.32
N GLN A 187 -3.20 14.81 4.12
CA GLN A 187 -3.93 15.84 3.40
C GLN A 187 -5.27 16.12 4.07
N PRO A 188 -5.60 17.40 4.32
CA PRO A 188 -6.92 17.76 4.82
C PRO A 188 -7.95 17.56 3.70
N GLY A 189 -8.88 16.63 3.90
CA GLY A 189 -9.96 16.32 2.96
C GLY A 189 -10.56 14.93 3.23
N SER A 190 -11.71 14.64 2.65
CA SER A 190 -12.27 13.29 2.66
C SER A 190 -11.54 12.41 1.64
N TRP A 191 -11.26 11.18 2.05
CA TRP A 191 -10.75 10.14 1.17
C TRP A 191 -11.92 9.26 0.78
N ILE A 192 -12.02 8.85 -0.47
CA ILE A 192 -13.09 7.94 -0.89
C ILE A 192 -12.51 6.67 -1.50
N CYS A 193 -13.19 5.55 -1.26
CA CYS A 193 -12.87 4.30 -1.92
C CYS A 193 -12.97 4.48 -3.44
N PRO A 194 -11.93 4.11 -4.22
CA PRO A 194 -11.96 4.24 -5.67
C PRO A 194 -12.96 3.29 -6.36
N LYS A 195 -13.57 2.36 -5.62
CA LYS A 195 -14.44 1.29 -6.13
C LYS A 195 -15.90 1.55 -5.80
N CYS A 196 -16.24 1.66 -4.52
CA CYS A 196 -17.63 1.90 -4.08
C CYS A 196 -17.93 3.35 -3.71
N GLY A 197 -16.93 4.24 -3.66
CA GLY A 197 -17.12 5.66 -3.31
C GLY A 197 -17.33 5.95 -1.82
N TYR A 198 -17.24 4.94 -0.95
CA TYR A 198 -17.38 5.11 0.51
C TYR A 198 -16.34 6.06 1.09
N GLU A 199 -16.77 6.98 1.97
CA GLU A 199 -15.88 7.94 2.64
C GLU A 199 -15.06 7.26 3.73
N LEU A 200 -13.75 7.42 3.66
CA LEU A 200 -12.78 6.86 4.59
C LEU A 200 -12.40 7.97 5.57
N GLY A 201 -12.55 7.72 6.87
CA GLY A 201 -12.20 8.66 7.93
C GLY A 201 -10.73 8.61 8.38
N SER A 202 -9.95 7.62 7.94
CA SER A 202 -8.59 7.37 8.45
C SER A 202 -7.50 7.49 7.38
N PRO A 203 -6.25 7.85 7.77
CA PRO A 203 -5.11 7.90 6.87
C PRO A 203 -4.78 6.55 6.24
N LEU A 204 -3.95 6.59 5.19
CA LEU A 204 -3.36 5.39 4.57
C LEU A 204 -2.65 4.50 5.59
N GLN A 205 -3.02 3.22 5.60
CA GLN A 205 -2.59 2.18 6.52
C GLN A 205 -2.28 0.90 5.74
N VAL A 206 -1.56 -0.04 6.36
CA VAL A 206 -1.35 -1.39 5.83
C VAL A 206 -2.35 -2.34 6.49
N ASP A 207 -3.25 -2.90 5.69
CA ASP A 207 -4.26 -3.83 6.22
C ASP A 207 -3.78 -5.27 6.19
N ILE A 208 -3.81 -5.90 7.37
CA ILE A 208 -3.41 -7.29 7.60
C ILE A 208 -4.65 -8.05 8.09
N PRO A 209 -5.48 -8.58 7.16
CA PRO A 209 -6.55 -9.49 7.53
C PRO A 209 -5.96 -10.85 7.91
N ILE A 210 -6.32 -11.35 9.08
CA ILE A 210 -5.95 -12.67 9.60
C ILE A 210 -7.25 -13.41 9.92
N PRO A 211 -7.73 -14.27 9.01
CA PRO A 211 -8.90 -15.07 9.28
C PRO A 211 -8.61 -16.13 10.34
N VAL A 212 -9.56 -16.30 11.25
CA VAL A 212 -9.51 -17.28 12.34
C VAL A 212 -10.40 -18.46 11.97
N VAL A 213 -9.78 -19.63 11.87
CA VAL A 213 -10.41 -20.85 11.34
C VAL A 213 -10.37 -21.93 12.42
N GLY A 214 -11.43 -22.73 12.55
CA GLY A 214 -11.51 -23.74 13.59
C GLY A 214 -12.92 -24.30 13.72
N GLY A 215 -13.04 -25.53 14.23
CA GLY A 215 -14.33 -26.18 14.45
C GLY A 215 -15.24 -25.40 15.42
N PRO A 216 -16.57 -25.60 15.38
CA PRO A 216 -17.47 -25.08 16.41
C PRO A 216 -16.97 -25.45 17.81
N SER A 217 -17.08 -24.53 18.78
CA SER A 217 -16.59 -24.75 20.16
C SER A 217 -15.07 -25.00 20.32
N SER A 218 -14.25 -24.79 19.28
CA SER A 218 -12.79 -24.93 19.41
C SER A 218 -12.09 -23.84 20.22
N GLY A 219 -12.82 -22.78 20.61
CA GLY A 219 -12.29 -21.67 21.41
C GLY A 219 -11.89 -20.43 20.62
N LYS A 220 -12.24 -20.33 19.32
CA LYS A 220 -11.93 -19.17 18.45
C LYS A 220 -12.25 -17.81 19.07
N THR A 221 -13.52 -17.60 19.47
CA THR A 221 -13.99 -16.33 20.01
C THR A 221 -13.28 -15.99 21.32
N CYS A 222 -13.09 -16.98 22.22
CA CYS A 222 -12.29 -16.80 23.45
C CYS A 222 -10.85 -16.38 23.13
N PHE A 223 -10.21 -17.07 22.18
CA PHE A 223 -8.85 -16.77 21.76
C PHE A 223 -8.72 -15.36 21.22
N VAL A 224 -9.58 -14.95 20.28
CA VAL A 224 -9.54 -13.63 19.64
C VAL A 224 -9.67 -12.52 20.68
N ASN A 225 -10.68 -12.60 21.56
CA ASN A 225 -10.91 -11.57 22.57
C ASN A 225 -9.77 -11.52 23.61
N MET A 226 -9.27 -12.68 24.08
CA MET A 226 -8.16 -12.71 25.03
C MET A 226 -6.84 -12.23 24.40
N ALA A 227 -6.55 -12.61 23.16
CA ALA A 227 -5.35 -12.18 22.46
C ALA A 227 -5.31 -10.64 22.30
N ILE A 228 -6.43 -10.03 21.91
CA ILE A 228 -6.53 -8.58 21.79
C ILE A 228 -6.40 -7.91 23.16
N ALA A 229 -7.06 -8.43 24.20
CA ALA A 229 -6.99 -7.88 25.55
C ALA A 229 -5.59 -7.94 26.16
N GLN A 230 -4.83 -9.01 25.89
CA GLN A 230 -3.44 -9.12 26.35
C GLN A 230 -2.50 -8.23 25.53
N LEU A 231 -2.67 -8.17 24.21
CA LEU A 231 -1.89 -7.27 23.36
C LEU A 231 -2.13 -5.81 23.74
N GLU A 232 -3.37 -5.41 24.03
CA GLU A 232 -3.71 -4.07 24.52
C GLU A 232 -2.94 -3.71 25.80
N LYS A 233 -2.71 -4.70 26.68
CA LYS A 233 -2.02 -4.51 27.95
C LYS A 233 -0.49 -4.57 27.82
N HIS A 234 0.05 -5.48 27.00
CA HIS A 234 1.48 -5.80 26.99
C HIS A 234 2.23 -5.34 25.73
N SER A 235 1.56 -4.83 24.69
CA SER A 235 2.21 -4.47 23.42
C SER A 235 3.39 -3.52 23.60
N GLU A 236 3.19 -2.50 24.44
CA GLU A 236 4.17 -1.43 24.62
C GLU A 236 5.32 -1.87 25.52
N GLU A 237 5.00 -2.50 26.67
CA GLU A 237 5.99 -2.92 27.68
C GLU A 237 6.81 -4.13 27.23
N ARG A 238 6.18 -5.13 26.63
CA ARG A 238 6.82 -6.41 26.29
C ARG A 238 7.43 -6.41 24.88
N TYR A 239 6.84 -5.67 23.95
CA TYR A 239 7.22 -5.72 22.53
C TYR A 239 7.63 -4.35 21.93
N GLY A 240 7.47 -3.25 22.66
CA GLY A 240 7.81 -1.91 22.17
C GLY A 240 6.89 -1.41 21.04
N LEU A 241 5.66 -1.92 20.97
CA LEU A 241 4.68 -1.62 19.93
C LEU A 241 3.53 -0.77 20.50
N GLU A 242 3.16 0.30 19.78
CA GLU A 242 1.94 1.07 20.06
C GLU A 242 0.73 0.25 19.62
N PHE A 243 -0.23 0.10 20.54
CA PHE A 243 -1.52 -0.53 20.29
C PHE A 243 -2.64 0.49 20.39
N GLU A 244 -3.61 0.43 19.48
CA GLU A 244 -4.83 1.25 19.53
C GLU A 244 -5.98 0.41 18.99
N TYR A 245 -6.96 0.09 19.84
CA TYR A 245 -8.17 -0.60 19.40
C TYR A 245 -9.00 0.30 18.49
N LYS A 246 -9.53 -0.26 17.39
CA LYS A 246 -10.36 0.48 16.44
C LYS A 246 -11.73 -0.20 16.34
N PRO A 247 -12.75 0.33 17.03
CA PRO A 247 -14.12 -0.17 16.91
C PRO A 247 -14.59 -0.16 15.46
N ASN A 248 -15.22 -1.24 15.02
CA ASN A 248 -15.77 -1.33 13.68
C ASN A 248 -17.26 -0.98 13.67
N ASP A 249 -17.58 0.32 13.68
CA ASP A 249 -18.95 0.84 13.74
C ASP A 249 -19.87 0.37 12.59
N ALA A 250 -19.30 -0.03 11.45
CA ALA A 250 -20.07 -0.42 10.26
C ALA A 250 -20.55 -1.89 10.30
N LEU A 251 -19.77 -2.79 10.91
CA LEU A 251 -20.10 -4.22 11.01
C LEU A 251 -20.52 -4.63 12.44
N GLY A 252 -20.21 -3.81 13.44
CA GLY A 252 -20.35 -4.14 14.85
C GLY A 252 -19.26 -5.13 15.27
N ASP A 253 -18.59 -4.86 16.38
CA ASP A 253 -17.82 -5.86 17.11
C ASP A 253 -18.27 -5.89 18.57
N ASP A 254 -18.22 -7.08 19.18
CA ASP A 254 -18.65 -7.29 20.57
C ASP A 254 -17.45 -7.25 21.53
N TYR A 255 -16.32 -6.67 21.13
CA TYR A 255 -15.07 -6.79 21.87
C TYR A 255 -15.19 -6.22 23.28
N GLU A 256 -15.69 -4.99 23.43
CA GLU A 256 -15.82 -4.35 24.74
C GLU A 256 -16.79 -5.12 25.66
N ALA A 257 -17.87 -5.67 25.11
CA ALA A 257 -18.80 -6.50 25.86
C ALA A 257 -18.15 -7.82 26.31
N ASN A 258 -17.47 -8.51 25.39
CA ASN A 258 -16.79 -9.77 25.67
C ASN A 258 -15.61 -9.59 26.63
N LYS A 259 -14.84 -8.50 26.50
CA LYS A 259 -13.75 -8.14 27.41
C LYS A 259 -14.28 -7.99 28.84
N ARG A 260 -15.41 -7.29 29.04
CA ARG A 260 -16.07 -7.18 30.35
C ARG A 260 -16.57 -8.53 30.87
N ASN A 261 -17.20 -9.33 30.02
CA ASN A 261 -17.66 -10.66 30.40
C ASN A 261 -16.49 -11.51 30.89
N MET A 262 -15.39 -11.54 30.14
CA MET A 262 -14.21 -12.34 30.47
C MET A 262 -13.55 -11.86 31.77
N GLN A 263 -13.50 -10.55 32.02
CA GLN A 263 -13.03 -9.98 33.30
C GLN A 263 -13.92 -10.37 34.49
N ASN A 264 -15.20 -10.61 34.25
CA ASN A 264 -16.17 -11.05 35.27
C ASN A 264 -16.34 -12.58 35.33
N GLY A 265 -15.44 -13.36 34.70
CA GLY A 265 -15.52 -14.82 34.69
C GLY A 265 -16.68 -15.39 33.88
N GLN A 266 -17.21 -14.62 32.92
CA GLN A 266 -18.24 -15.03 32.00
C GLN A 266 -17.66 -15.27 30.61
N LEU A 267 -18.15 -16.31 29.93
CA LEU A 267 -17.72 -16.61 28.58
C LEU A 267 -18.16 -15.48 27.60
N PRO A 268 -17.40 -15.26 26.51
CA PRO A 268 -17.84 -14.41 25.41
C PRO A 268 -19.21 -14.84 24.88
N LEU A 269 -19.96 -13.87 24.36
CA LEU A 269 -21.24 -14.14 23.71
C LEU A 269 -21.04 -15.10 22.53
N LYS A 270 -21.94 -16.07 22.38
CA LYS A 270 -21.87 -17.03 21.26
C LYS A 270 -22.00 -16.27 19.94
N THR A 271 -21.15 -16.61 18.98
CA THR A 271 -21.22 -16.10 17.63
C THR A 271 -22.33 -16.84 16.88
N ASP A 272 -23.59 -16.38 17.05
CA ASP A 272 -24.78 -16.92 16.36
C ASP A 272 -25.06 -16.20 15.03
N ASP A 273 -24.22 -15.24 14.65
CA ASP A 273 -24.35 -14.48 13.40
C ASP A 273 -23.56 -15.17 12.28
N THR A 274 -24.21 -15.45 11.14
CA THR A 274 -23.55 -15.95 9.92
C THR A 274 -22.63 -14.89 9.29
N ARG A 275 -22.67 -13.64 9.77
CA ARG A 275 -21.78 -12.55 9.36
C ARG A 275 -20.41 -12.63 10.03
N LEU A 276 -19.37 -12.32 9.26
CA LEU A 276 -18.00 -12.17 9.75
C LEU A 276 -17.90 -11.03 10.77
N LYS A 277 -17.33 -11.33 11.94
CA LYS A 277 -16.94 -10.31 12.92
C LYS A 277 -15.48 -9.94 12.70
N TYR A 278 -15.22 -8.66 12.50
CA TYR A 278 -13.87 -8.12 12.31
C TYR A 278 -13.44 -7.37 13.56
N TYR A 279 -12.50 -7.95 14.29
CA TYR A 279 -11.87 -7.29 15.43
C TYR A 279 -10.63 -6.56 14.95
N GLN A 280 -10.64 -5.23 15.03
CA GLN A 280 -9.61 -4.39 14.41
C GLN A 280 -8.80 -3.60 15.43
N PHE A 281 -7.49 -3.60 15.26
CA PHE A 281 -6.60 -2.79 16.09
C PHE A 281 -5.36 -2.38 15.30
N TYR A 282 -4.82 -1.21 15.62
CA TYR A 282 -3.53 -0.79 15.11
C TYR A 282 -2.41 -1.40 15.94
N LEU A 283 -1.36 -1.86 15.25
CA LEU A 283 -0.11 -2.27 15.87
C LEU A 283 1.07 -1.76 15.06
N ALA A 284 1.90 -0.91 15.65
CA ALA A 284 3.07 -0.34 14.96
C ALA A 284 4.19 0.03 15.95
N PRO A 285 5.46 0.04 15.50
CA PRO A 285 6.53 0.63 16.29
C PRO A 285 6.29 2.13 16.54
N LYS A 286 6.83 2.65 17.64
CA LYS A 286 6.72 4.06 18.01
C LYS A 286 7.23 4.98 16.89
N GLY A 287 6.45 6.04 16.59
CA GLY A 287 6.84 7.09 15.64
C GLY A 287 6.74 6.72 14.15
N VAL A 288 6.17 5.56 13.79
CA VAL A 288 6.00 5.16 12.39
C VAL A 288 4.84 5.92 11.73
N LYS A 289 5.06 6.39 10.49
CA LYS A 289 4.08 7.21 9.73
C LYS A 289 2.91 6.42 9.14
N VAL A 290 3.10 5.12 8.89
CA VAL A 290 2.10 4.22 8.31
C VAL A 290 1.89 3.09 9.32
N ARG A 291 0.71 3.05 9.93
CA ARG A 291 0.36 2.02 10.91
C ARG A 291 -0.15 0.76 10.22
N ASN A 292 0.02 -0.39 10.86
CA ASN A 292 -0.61 -1.63 10.41
C ASN A 292 -1.97 -1.72 11.10
N LEU A 293 -3.04 -1.89 10.34
CA LEU A 293 -4.35 -2.25 10.87
C LEU A 293 -4.47 -3.78 10.78
N ILE A 294 -4.45 -4.43 11.93
CA ILE A 294 -4.67 -5.87 12.03
C ILE A 294 -6.17 -6.09 12.13
N SER A 295 -6.68 -7.07 11.39
CA SER A 295 -8.09 -7.45 11.45
C SER A 295 -8.18 -8.95 11.68
N LEU A 296 -8.53 -9.36 12.90
CA LEU A 296 -8.83 -10.75 13.22
C LEU A 296 -10.28 -11.02 12.82
N CYS A 297 -10.48 -11.90 11.84
CA CYS A 297 -11.80 -12.23 11.34
C CYS A 297 -12.29 -13.50 12.06
N ASP A 298 -13.19 -13.34 13.03
CA ASP A 298 -13.84 -14.50 13.67
C ASP A 298 -15.02 -14.94 12.79
N VAL A 299 -15.01 -16.23 12.45
CA VAL A 299 -15.99 -16.84 11.56
C VAL A 299 -16.69 -17.91 12.34
N ALA A 300 -18.03 -17.84 12.36
CA ALA A 300 -18.82 -18.90 12.95
C ALA A 300 -18.37 -20.24 12.36
N GLY A 301 -18.07 -21.22 13.21
CA GLY A 301 -17.64 -22.55 12.75
C GLY A 301 -18.70 -23.24 11.89
N GLU A 302 -19.95 -22.83 12.02
CA GLU A 302 -21.13 -23.27 11.28
C GLU A 302 -21.22 -22.63 9.87
N ALA A 303 -20.61 -21.45 9.66
CA ALA A 303 -20.59 -20.78 8.36
C ALA A 303 -19.71 -21.52 7.31
N TYR A 304 -18.94 -22.52 7.74
CA TYR A 304 -18.17 -23.42 6.86
C TYR A 304 -19.04 -24.49 6.19
N ASP A 305 -20.31 -24.64 6.58
CA ASP A 305 -21.21 -25.64 6.00
C ASP A 305 -21.74 -25.22 4.63
N SER A 306 -21.61 -23.93 4.26
CA SER A 306 -22.00 -23.43 2.94
C SER A 306 -20.82 -22.78 2.21
N ASN A 307 -20.26 -23.51 1.23
CA ASN A 307 -19.19 -23.03 0.35
C ASN A 307 -19.52 -21.69 -0.35
N ASP A 308 -20.82 -21.40 -0.54
CA ASP A 308 -21.31 -20.19 -1.20
C ASP A 308 -21.27 -18.93 -0.33
N GLU A 309 -21.27 -19.03 1.00
CA GLU A 309 -21.24 -17.86 1.89
C GLU A 309 -19.82 -17.35 2.10
N ILE A 310 -18.84 -18.25 2.27
CA ILE A 310 -17.42 -17.88 2.41
C ILE A 310 -16.87 -17.31 1.09
N GLY A 311 -17.28 -17.87 -0.06
CA GLY A 311 -16.88 -17.39 -1.39
C GLY A 311 -17.32 -15.95 -1.69
N LYS A 312 -18.38 -15.46 -1.03
CA LYS A 312 -18.87 -14.07 -1.15
C LYS A 312 -18.06 -13.08 -0.29
N GLN A 313 -17.21 -13.57 0.61
CA GLN A 313 -16.53 -12.76 1.61
C GLN A 313 -15.12 -12.37 1.15
N VAL A 314 -15.05 -11.25 0.44
CA VAL A 314 -13.86 -10.71 -0.23
C VAL A 314 -12.64 -10.51 0.69
N GLY A 315 -12.84 -10.38 2.01
CA GLY A 315 -11.75 -10.24 2.99
C GLY A 315 -10.77 -11.43 3.02
N TYR A 316 -11.26 -12.66 2.82
CA TYR A 316 -10.43 -13.87 2.80
C TYR A 316 -9.51 -13.95 1.57
N LYS A 317 -9.97 -13.42 0.44
CA LYS A 317 -9.23 -13.44 -0.83
C LYS A 317 -7.86 -12.78 -0.73
N TYR A 318 -7.69 -11.85 0.20
CA TYR A 318 -6.47 -11.07 0.35
C TYR A 318 -5.69 -11.38 1.63
N ALA A 319 -6.05 -12.46 2.33
CA ALA A 319 -5.33 -12.92 3.50
C ALA A 319 -4.06 -13.70 3.08
N ASN A 320 -2.92 -13.25 3.57
CA ASN A 320 -1.62 -13.90 3.38
C ASN A 320 -1.16 -14.64 4.66
N ALA A 321 -2.02 -14.69 5.67
CA ALA A 321 -1.81 -15.32 6.97
C ALA A 321 -3.14 -15.90 7.48
N PHE A 322 -3.12 -17.10 8.06
CA PHE A 322 -4.28 -17.69 8.74
C PHE A 322 -3.92 -18.13 10.14
N LEU A 323 -4.88 -17.99 11.04
CA LEU A 323 -4.81 -18.51 12.40
C LEU A 323 -5.78 -19.69 12.51
N MET A 324 -5.25 -20.89 12.68
CA MET A 324 -6.04 -22.10 12.83
C MET A 324 -6.10 -22.50 14.30
N ILE A 325 -7.31 -22.51 14.87
CA ILE A 325 -7.60 -22.91 16.24
C ILE A 325 -8.05 -24.37 16.25
N VAL A 326 -7.22 -25.21 16.84
CA VAL A 326 -7.41 -26.64 17.00
C VAL A 326 -7.88 -26.93 18.43
N ASP A 327 -8.95 -27.71 18.56
CA ASP A 327 -9.37 -28.25 19.85
C ASP A 327 -8.67 -29.60 20.06
N PRO A 328 -7.80 -29.77 21.08
CA PRO A 328 -7.19 -31.06 21.38
C PRO A 328 -8.24 -32.18 21.56
N LEU A 329 -9.43 -31.86 22.08
CA LEU A 329 -10.51 -32.85 22.28
C LEU A 329 -11.18 -33.31 20.97
N SER A 330 -10.83 -32.71 19.84
CA SER A 330 -11.25 -33.23 18.52
C SER A 330 -10.40 -34.42 18.07
N VAL A 331 -9.18 -34.57 18.59
CA VAL A 331 -8.35 -35.77 18.41
C VAL A 331 -9.00 -36.92 19.18
N ARG A 332 -9.57 -37.88 18.46
CA ARG A 332 -10.41 -38.93 19.07
C ARG A 332 -9.63 -39.75 20.09
N GLU A 333 -8.44 -40.22 19.73
CA GLU A 333 -7.62 -41.10 20.59
C GLU A 333 -7.15 -40.38 21.86
N TYR A 334 -6.77 -39.10 21.75
CA TYR A 334 -6.42 -38.29 22.91
C TYR A 334 -7.62 -38.06 23.83
N ARG A 335 -8.79 -37.74 23.25
CA ARG A 335 -10.03 -37.54 24.03
C ARG A 335 -10.41 -38.81 24.79
N GLU A 336 -10.30 -39.98 24.15
CA GLU A 336 -10.58 -41.27 24.79
C GLU A 336 -9.59 -41.56 25.93
N GLU A 337 -8.30 -41.28 25.77
CA GLU A 337 -7.28 -41.45 26.83
C GLU A 337 -7.60 -40.62 28.08
N ILE A 338 -7.99 -39.35 27.92
CA ILE A 338 -8.20 -38.45 29.07
C ILE A 338 -9.61 -38.53 29.65
N ALA A 339 -10.60 -39.01 28.90
CA ALA A 339 -11.98 -39.13 29.37
C ALA A 339 -12.13 -40.04 30.59
N ASP A 340 -11.20 -40.98 30.77
CA ASP A 340 -11.16 -41.88 31.92
C ASP A 340 -10.66 -41.20 33.21
N THR A 341 -9.98 -40.05 33.10
CA THR A 341 -9.29 -39.41 34.23
C THR A 341 -9.74 -37.98 34.51
N VAL A 342 -10.37 -37.31 33.55
CA VAL A 342 -10.75 -35.89 33.63
C VAL A 342 -12.21 -35.72 33.19
N ASP A 343 -12.98 -34.94 33.95
CA ASP A 343 -14.30 -34.50 33.50
C ASP A 343 -14.15 -33.47 32.36
N LEU A 344 -14.49 -33.90 31.14
CA LEU A 344 -14.38 -33.09 29.92
C LEU A 344 -15.61 -32.20 29.67
N SER A 345 -16.69 -32.37 30.44
CA SER A 345 -17.93 -31.62 30.26
C SER A 345 -17.76 -30.09 30.31
N PRO A 346 -16.87 -29.50 31.15
CA PRO A 346 -16.68 -28.05 31.20
C PRO A 346 -15.99 -27.48 29.95
N TYR A 347 -15.20 -28.30 29.25
CA TYR A 347 -14.36 -27.86 28.13
C TYR A 347 -15.08 -27.86 26.78
N LYS A 348 -16.26 -28.50 26.68
CA LYS A 348 -17.10 -28.57 25.47
C LYS A 348 -16.31 -28.92 24.20
N ALA A 349 -16.10 -30.20 23.95
CA ALA A 349 -15.36 -30.66 22.77
C ALA A 349 -15.96 -30.15 21.46
N SER A 350 -15.11 -29.80 20.50
CA SER A 350 -15.52 -29.54 19.13
C SER A 350 -16.08 -30.82 18.51
N ILE A 351 -17.24 -30.68 17.86
CA ILE A 351 -17.93 -31.80 17.20
C ILE A 351 -17.32 -32.08 15.82
N ARG A 352 -16.51 -31.14 15.29
CA ARG A 352 -15.93 -31.22 13.96
C ARG A 352 -14.48 -31.70 14.01
N ASP A 353 -14.15 -32.57 13.07
CA ASP A 353 -12.81 -33.11 12.88
C ASP A 353 -11.84 -32.05 12.35
N MET A 354 -10.58 -32.09 12.80
CA MET A 354 -9.57 -31.11 12.40
C MET A 354 -9.22 -31.23 10.91
N ASP A 355 -9.21 -32.44 10.35
CA ASP A 355 -8.97 -32.67 8.93
C ASP A 355 -10.08 -32.07 8.09
N GLU A 356 -11.34 -32.15 8.53
CA GLU A 356 -12.46 -31.53 7.83
C GLU A 356 -12.33 -30.00 7.80
N VAL A 357 -11.95 -29.39 8.93
CA VAL A 357 -11.68 -27.95 9.02
C VAL A 357 -10.53 -27.55 8.10
N LEU A 358 -9.43 -28.31 8.11
CA LEU A 358 -8.25 -28.04 7.27
C LEU A 358 -8.58 -28.16 5.78
N ASN A 359 -9.27 -29.24 5.40
CA ASN A 359 -9.67 -29.46 4.01
C ASN A 359 -10.61 -28.37 3.51
N THR A 360 -11.57 -27.95 4.33
CA THR A 360 -12.46 -26.83 3.98
C THR A 360 -11.68 -25.54 3.79
N LEU A 361 -10.70 -25.25 4.66
CA LEU A 361 -9.81 -24.10 4.50
C LEU A 361 -9.01 -24.18 3.20
N ILE A 362 -8.38 -25.31 2.90
CA ILE A 362 -7.59 -25.52 1.68
C ILE A 362 -8.46 -25.31 0.43
N VAL A 363 -9.63 -25.95 0.35
CA VAL A 363 -10.54 -25.85 -0.79
C VAL A 363 -11.01 -24.41 -0.99
N THR A 364 -11.37 -23.72 0.10
CA THR A 364 -11.79 -22.32 0.04
C THR A 364 -10.65 -21.45 -0.51
N LEU A 365 -9.41 -21.66 -0.05
CA LEU A 365 -8.26 -20.88 -0.49
C LEU A 365 -7.87 -21.16 -1.95
N GLU A 366 -7.97 -22.42 -2.39
CA GLU A 366 -7.73 -22.80 -3.77
C GLU A 366 -8.73 -22.13 -4.71
N ASN A 367 -10.02 -22.13 -4.33
CA ASN A 367 -11.08 -21.47 -5.08
C ASN A 367 -10.89 -19.94 -5.15
N MET A 368 -10.58 -19.30 -4.03
CA MET A 368 -10.41 -17.84 -3.98
C MET A 368 -9.19 -17.33 -4.76
N ASN A 369 -8.12 -18.12 -4.79
CA ASN A 369 -6.86 -17.77 -5.46
C ASN A 369 -6.76 -18.35 -6.88
N CYS A 370 -7.80 -19.03 -7.38
CA CYS A 370 -7.80 -19.75 -8.65
C CYS A 370 -6.58 -20.69 -8.79
N LEU A 371 -6.23 -21.40 -7.70
CA LEU A 371 -5.09 -22.31 -7.67
C LEU A 371 -5.53 -23.74 -7.99
N ASN A 372 -4.65 -24.48 -8.65
CA ASN A 372 -4.85 -25.91 -8.83
C ASN A 372 -4.47 -26.65 -7.54
N ALA A 373 -5.12 -27.78 -7.26
CA ALA A 373 -4.89 -28.61 -6.07
C ALA A 373 -3.43 -29.07 -5.84
N LYS A 374 -2.56 -29.02 -6.85
CA LYS A 374 -1.13 -29.36 -6.71
C LYS A 374 -0.25 -28.17 -6.31
N THR A 375 -0.82 -26.99 -6.18
CA THR A 375 -0.07 -25.75 -5.99
C THR A 375 0.03 -25.43 -4.51
N MET A 376 1.24 -25.12 -4.04
CA MET A 376 1.43 -24.62 -2.68
C MET A 376 0.73 -23.26 -2.52
N ILE A 377 -0.02 -23.12 -1.43
CA ILE A 377 -0.65 -21.88 -1.00
C ILE A 377 0.45 -21.03 -0.37
N LYS A 378 0.75 -19.86 -0.96
CA LYS A 378 1.81 -18.93 -0.53
C LYS A 378 1.42 -18.13 0.74
N THR A 379 0.93 -18.84 1.74
CA THR A 379 0.33 -18.30 2.94
C THR A 379 0.96 -18.95 4.17
N ASP A 380 1.16 -18.16 5.21
CA ASP A 380 1.71 -18.58 6.49
C ASP A 380 0.57 -18.95 7.46
N VAL A 381 0.70 -20.04 8.20
CA VAL A 381 -0.35 -20.53 9.12
C VAL A 381 0.22 -20.72 10.53
N ALA A 382 -0.45 -20.12 11.50
CA ALA A 382 -0.22 -20.42 12.92
C ALA A 382 -1.30 -21.40 13.36
N VAL A 383 -0.90 -22.59 13.79
CA VAL A 383 -1.81 -23.59 14.36
C VAL A 383 -1.72 -23.51 15.87
N VAL A 384 -2.85 -23.26 16.52
CA VAL A 384 -2.95 -23.10 17.96
C VAL A 384 -3.79 -24.23 18.52
N PHE A 385 -3.16 -25.12 19.28
CA PHE A 385 -3.87 -26.02 20.18
C PHE A 385 -4.44 -25.19 21.32
N ALA A 386 -5.76 -24.98 21.28
CA ALA A 386 -6.49 -24.26 22.30
C ALA A 386 -6.71 -25.14 23.55
N LYS A 387 -7.32 -24.55 24.58
CA LYS A 387 -7.69 -25.25 25.82
C LYS A 387 -6.49 -25.91 26.51
N GLY A 388 -5.34 -25.22 26.50
CA GLY A 388 -4.12 -25.65 27.19
C GLY A 388 -4.28 -25.90 28.69
N ASP A 389 -5.38 -25.44 29.28
CA ASP A 389 -5.81 -25.65 30.66
C ASP A 389 -6.42 -27.04 30.92
N ILE A 390 -6.61 -27.88 29.88
CA ILE A 390 -7.00 -29.28 30.05
C ILE A 390 -5.90 -30.03 30.84
N PRO A 391 -6.23 -30.68 31.98
CA PRO A 391 -5.26 -31.44 32.75
C PRO A 391 -4.56 -32.52 31.91
N GLY A 392 -3.24 -32.63 32.05
CA GLY A 392 -2.41 -33.58 31.29
C GLY A 392 -1.94 -33.07 29.92
N LEU A 393 -2.53 -31.99 29.40
CA LEU A 393 -2.15 -31.43 28.10
C LEU A 393 -0.86 -30.62 28.17
N GLU A 394 -0.61 -29.94 29.30
CA GLU A 394 0.61 -29.14 29.53
C GLU A 394 1.87 -30.01 29.43
N GLU A 395 1.81 -31.22 29.98
CA GLU A 395 2.92 -32.16 30.03
C GLU A 395 3.23 -32.80 28.67
N LYS A 396 2.23 -32.82 27.78
CA LYS A 396 2.30 -33.40 26.42
C LYS A 396 2.71 -32.37 25.37
N ILE A 397 2.08 -31.18 25.34
CA ILE A 397 2.34 -30.16 24.31
C ILE A 397 2.63 -28.75 24.85
N GLY A 398 2.44 -28.52 26.15
CA GLY A 398 2.64 -27.23 26.79
C GLY A 398 4.11 -26.83 27.04
N PRO A 399 4.34 -25.73 27.78
CA PRO A 399 5.68 -25.18 28.00
C PRO A 399 6.67 -26.16 28.64
N SER A 400 6.24 -27.05 29.54
CA SER A 400 7.13 -28.07 30.13
C SER A 400 7.55 -29.13 29.12
N ALA A 401 6.64 -29.58 28.25
CA ALA A 401 6.95 -30.49 27.16
C ALA A 401 7.99 -29.87 26.21
N VAL A 402 7.79 -28.61 25.82
CA VAL A 402 8.72 -27.86 24.97
C VAL A 402 10.11 -27.74 25.62
N ARG A 403 10.19 -27.39 26.91
CA ARG A 403 11.48 -27.32 27.62
C ARG A 403 12.20 -28.67 27.66
N ARG A 404 11.47 -29.75 27.90
CA ARG A 404 12.02 -31.12 27.90
C ARG A 404 12.57 -31.49 26.53
N TYR A 405 11.81 -31.19 25.47
CA TYR A 405 12.21 -31.43 24.09
C TYR A 405 13.46 -30.64 23.70
N MET A 406 13.53 -29.36 24.08
CA MET A 406 14.71 -28.52 23.86
C MET A 406 15.97 -29.13 24.48
N GLN A 407 15.88 -29.65 25.71
CA GLN A 407 16.99 -30.30 26.40
C GLN A 407 17.38 -31.62 25.74
N GLN A 408 16.41 -32.46 25.40
CA GLN A 408 16.64 -33.79 24.80
C GLN A 408 17.25 -33.71 23.40
N HIS A 409 16.80 -32.74 22.58
CA HIS A 409 17.21 -32.60 21.18
C HIS A 409 18.23 -31.47 20.95
N ASN A 410 18.70 -30.82 22.02
CA ASN A 410 19.62 -29.67 21.97
C ASN A 410 19.13 -28.54 21.02
N ILE A 411 17.84 -28.23 21.07
CA ILE A 411 17.21 -27.19 20.25
C ILE A 411 17.18 -25.88 21.06
N HIS A 412 17.74 -24.81 20.49
CA HIS A 412 17.77 -23.50 21.16
C HIS A 412 16.50 -22.67 20.98
N SER A 413 15.78 -22.87 19.88
CA SER A 413 14.53 -22.15 19.59
C SER A 413 13.34 -22.85 20.23
N LYS A 414 12.65 -22.15 21.14
CA LYS A 414 11.42 -22.68 21.75
C LYS A 414 10.32 -22.99 20.73
N TYR A 415 10.29 -22.27 19.60
CA TYR A 415 9.28 -22.43 18.56
C TYR A 415 9.58 -23.63 17.65
N ASP A 416 10.85 -23.89 17.36
CA ASP A 416 11.23 -25.10 16.64
C ASP A 416 11.01 -26.35 17.50
N ALA A 417 11.26 -26.26 18.81
CA ALA A 417 10.92 -27.31 19.76
C ALA A 417 9.40 -27.49 19.91
N ALA A 418 8.62 -26.42 19.96
CA ALA A 418 7.15 -26.50 19.96
C ALA A 418 6.60 -27.20 18.71
N ASN A 419 7.20 -26.96 17.53
CA ASN A 419 6.85 -27.71 16.32
C ASN A 419 7.13 -29.21 16.51
N GLY A 420 8.33 -29.58 16.99
CA GLY A 420 8.68 -30.99 17.23
C GLY A 420 7.71 -31.69 18.19
N VAL A 421 7.42 -31.06 19.33
CA VAL A 421 6.51 -31.59 20.34
C VAL A 421 5.09 -31.77 19.80
N CYS A 422 4.53 -30.76 19.15
CA CYS A 422 3.18 -30.84 18.59
C CYS A 422 3.09 -31.85 17.43
N GLU A 423 4.15 -31.99 16.64
CA GLU A 423 4.21 -33.01 15.59
C GLU A 423 4.26 -34.42 16.16
N GLU A 424 5.05 -34.65 17.22
CA GLU A 424 5.09 -35.95 17.91
C GLU A 424 3.76 -36.27 18.58
N PHE A 425 3.08 -35.28 19.16
CA PHE A 425 1.73 -35.43 19.67
C PHE A 425 0.75 -35.86 18.57
N LEU A 426 0.71 -35.16 17.44
CA LEU A 426 -0.19 -35.50 16.33
C LEU A 426 0.09 -36.91 15.78
N ARG A 427 1.36 -37.27 15.55
CA ARG A 427 1.73 -38.63 15.10
C ARG A 427 1.39 -39.70 16.15
N GLY A 428 1.53 -39.37 17.43
CA GLY A 428 1.22 -40.27 18.54
C GLY A 428 -0.27 -40.63 18.64
N TYR A 429 -1.15 -39.80 18.08
CA TYR A 429 -2.61 -39.99 18.07
C TYR A 429 -3.19 -40.20 16.66
N ALA A 430 -2.37 -40.73 15.73
CA ALA A 430 -2.77 -41.08 14.37
C ALA A 430 -3.26 -39.92 13.48
N GLU A 431 -2.84 -38.67 13.76
CA GLU A 431 -3.19 -37.47 13.00
C GLU A 431 -2.13 -37.11 11.93
N ASP A 432 -1.51 -38.12 11.31
CA ASP A 432 -0.49 -37.93 10.26
C ASP A 432 -1.06 -37.23 9.01
N ASN A 433 -2.32 -37.52 8.66
CA ASN A 433 -2.97 -36.95 7.48
C ASN A 433 -3.11 -35.42 7.60
N PHE A 434 -3.56 -34.97 8.76
CA PHE A 434 -3.64 -33.56 9.11
C PHE A 434 -2.29 -32.87 8.95
N LEU A 435 -1.26 -33.43 9.60
CA LEU A 435 0.08 -32.87 9.62
C LEU A 435 0.70 -32.79 8.21
N ASN A 436 0.57 -33.85 7.43
CA ASN A 436 1.12 -33.93 6.08
C ASN A 436 0.40 -32.97 5.12
N SER A 437 -0.92 -32.86 5.23
CA SER A 437 -1.73 -31.92 4.44
C SER A 437 -1.35 -30.47 4.74
N LEU A 438 -1.20 -30.14 6.02
CA LEU A 438 -0.80 -28.81 6.47
C LEU A 438 0.60 -28.43 5.97
N LYS A 439 1.59 -29.31 6.14
CA LYS A 439 2.97 -29.03 5.72
C LYS A 439 3.17 -29.00 4.21
N SER A 440 2.40 -29.78 3.45
CA SER A 440 2.53 -29.82 1.98
C SER A 440 1.86 -28.63 1.30
N LYS A 441 0.80 -28.07 1.90
CA LYS A 441 -0.01 -27.01 1.27
C LYS A 441 0.44 -25.61 1.62
N PHE A 442 0.95 -25.36 2.82
CA PHE A 442 1.26 -24.01 3.28
C PHE A 442 2.75 -23.68 3.19
N ARG A 443 3.06 -22.39 3.01
CA ARG A 443 4.44 -21.91 2.88
C ARG A 443 5.24 -22.09 4.16
N SER A 444 4.62 -21.76 5.29
CA SER A 444 5.19 -21.98 6.61
C SER A 444 4.09 -22.26 7.61
N VAL A 445 4.42 -23.11 8.58
CA VAL A 445 3.53 -23.58 9.64
C VAL A 445 4.27 -23.42 10.95
N GLN A 446 3.61 -22.86 11.95
CA GLN A 446 4.13 -22.80 13.31
C GLN A 446 3.04 -23.26 14.28
N PHE A 447 3.39 -24.20 15.14
CA PHE A 447 2.53 -24.69 16.21
C PHE A 447 2.70 -23.87 17.47
N PHE A 448 1.59 -23.66 18.17
CA PHE A 448 1.49 -23.02 19.47
C PHE A 448 0.48 -23.76 20.33
N THR A 449 0.62 -23.63 21.64
CA THR A 449 -0.37 -24.02 22.64
C THR A 449 -0.85 -22.79 23.37
N SER A 450 -2.15 -22.68 23.58
CA SER A 450 -2.74 -21.58 24.33
C SER A 450 -3.89 -22.04 25.21
N SER A 451 -4.07 -21.36 26.33
CA SER A 451 -5.34 -21.37 27.06
C SER A 451 -5.90 -19.95 27.04
N ALA A 452 -6.99 -19.74 26.31
CA ALA A 452 -7.61 -18.42 26.25
C ALA A 452 -8.32 -18.04 27.57
N LEU A 453 -8.73 -19.02 28.37
CA LEU A 453 -9.43 -18.79 29.64
C LEU A 453 -8.49 -18.94 30.85
N GLY A 454 -7.45 -19.75 30.74
CA GLY A 454 -6.52 -20.09 31.83
C GLY A 454 -7.09 -21.13 32.81
N HIS A 455 -8.41 -21.20 32.94
CA HIS A 455 -9.12 -22.16 33.76
C HIS A 455 -10.57 -22.32 33.28
N VAL A 456 -11.21 -23.39 33.74
CA VAL A 456 -12.66 -23.58 33.59
C VAL A 456 -13.44 -22.47 34.28
N GLN A 457 -14.65 -22.20 33.79
CA GLN A 457 -15.51 -21.15 34.33
C GLN A 457 -15.84 -21.40 35.81
N ASN A 458 -15.27 -20.58 36.70
CA ASN A 458 -15.44 -20.64 38.15
C ASN A 458 -15.98 -19.32 38.75
N GLY A 459 -16.28 -18.33 37.90
CA GLY A 459 -16.75 -16.99 38.31
C GLY A 459 -15.63 -15.98 38.55
N GLU A 460 -14.36 -16.38 38.47
CA GLU A 460 -13.21 -15.48 38.50
C GLU A 460 -12.85 -14.99 37.10
N GLY A 461 -12.28 -13.79 37.02
CA GLY A 461 -11.85 -13.22 35.75
C GLY A 461 -10.78 -14.06 35.06
N PHE A 462 -10.97 -14.32 33.77
CA PHE A 462 -10.06 -15.16 33.00
C PHE A 462 -8.72 -14.48 32.73
N THR A 463 -7.64 -15.26 32.78
CA THR A 463 -6.28 -14.83 32.40
C THR A 463 -5.70 -15.84 31.43
N GLY A 464 -5.58 -15.46 30.16
CA GLY A 464 -5.06 -16.37 29.14
C GLY A 464 -3.56 -16.60 29.22
N GLU A 465 -3.11 -17.68 28.58
CA GLU A 465 -1.71 -18.02 28.39
C GLU A 465 -1.45 -18.38 26.92
N GLY A 466 -0.35 -17.87 26.35
CA GLY A 466 0.09 -18.21 24.99
C GLY A 466 -0.78 -17.67 23.85
N VAL A 467 -1.59 -16.63 24.10
CA VAL A 467 -2.53 -16.06 23.10
C VAL A 467 -1.93 -14.94 22.24
N GLU A 468 -0.85 -14.29 22.70
CA GLU A 468 -0.21 -13.17 21.99
C GLU A 468 0.70 -13.66 20.87
N GLU A 469 1.55 -14.65 21.17
CA GLU A 469 2.61 -15.12 20.26
C GLU A 469 2.11 -15.61 18.90
N PRO A 470 0.98 -16.36 18.78
CA PRO A 470 0.47 -16.80 17.48
C PRO A 470 0.09 -15.63 16.56
N VAL A 471 -0.54 -14.60 17.12
CA VAL A 471 -0.95 -13.39 16.38
C VAL A 471 0.29 -12.59 15.97
N LEU A 472 1.23 -12.38 16.90
CA LEU A 472 2.47 -11.65 16.64
C LEU A 472 3.35 -12.34 15.60
N TRP A 473 3.42 -13.68 15.60
CA TRP A 473 4.18 -14.44 14.60
C TRP A 473 3.65 -14.21 13.18
N LEU A 474 2.32 -14.25 13.00
CA LEU A 474 1.70 -13.95 11.70
C LEU A 474 1.94 -12.51 11.28
N ILE A 475 1.82 -11.55 12.21
CA ILE A 475 2.08 -10.13 11.93
C ILE A 475 3.53 -9.91 11.50
N ASP A 476 4.51 -10.52 12.16
CA ASP A 476 5.94 -10.44 11.82
C ASP A 476 6.23 -11.00 10.42
N LYS A 477 5.55 -12.09 10.01
CA LYS A 477 5.69 -12.65 8.66
C LYS A 477 5.13 -11.74 7.57
N VAL A 478 4.01 -11.08 7.84
CA VAL A 478 3.28 -10.30 6.84
C VAL A 478 3.76 -8.85 6.77
N SER A 479 4.07 -8.24 7.92
CA SER A 479 4.39 -6.82 8.04
C SER A 479 5.90 -6.56 7.98
N PRO A 480 6.41 -5.89 6.93
CA PRO A 480 7.83 -5.51 6.87
C PRO A 480 8.20 -4.34 7.81
N SER A 481 7.23 -3.82 8.58
CA SER A 481 7.45 -2.70 9.51
C SER A 481 7.61 -3.14 10.96
N ILE A 482 7.24 -4.38 11.29
CA ILE A 482 7.40 -4.99 12.59
C ILE A 482 8.54 -6.00 12.47
N ASP A 483 9.47 -5.99 13.42
CA ASP A 483 10.57 -6.95 13.48
C ASP A 483 10.63 -7.58 14.86
N LEU A 484 10.07 -8.78 14.96
CA LEU A 484 10.04 -9.61 16.16
C LEU A 484 10.92 -10.84 16.00
N ARG A 485 11.86 -10.86 15.04
CA ARG A 485 12.70 -12.04 14.76
C ARG A 485 13.53 -12.52 15.95
N SER A 486 13.95 -11.59 16.81
CA SER A 486 14.63 -11.91 18.06
C SER A 486 13.76 -12.74 19.03
N LEU A 487 12.45 -12.51 19.02
CA LEU A 487 11.50 -13.27 19.84
C LEU A 487 11.48 -14.74 19.41
N TRP A 488 11.59 -15.02 18.10
CA TRP A 488 11.47 -16.36 17.53
C TRP A 488 12.74 -17.22 17.62
N GLY A 489 13.81 -16.73 18.25
CA GLY A 489 15.05 -17.50 18.44
C GLY A 489 15.89 -17.70 17.18
N LYS A 490 15.56 -17.02 16.06
CA LYS A 490 16.38 -17.02 14.84
C LYS A 490 17.39 -15.88 14.92
N LYS A 491 18.64 -16.20 15.29
CA LYS A 491 19.77 -15.28 15.04
C LYS A 491 19.93 -15.17 13.52
N ASN A 492 20.05 -13.93 13.03
CA ASN A 492 20.32 -13.61 11.62
C ASN A 492 21.55 -14.36 11.09
#